data_AF-A0A965PGL6-F1
#
_entry.id   AF-A0A965PGL6-F1
#
_cell.length_a   1.000
_cell.length_b   1.000
_cell.length_c   1.000
_cell.angle_alpha   90.00
_cell.angle_beta   90.00
_cell.angle_gamma   90.00
#
_symmetry.space_group_name_H-M   'P 1'
#
loop_
_entity.id
_entity.type
_entity.pdbx_description
1 polymer ?
#
loop_
_entity_poly.entity_id
_entity_poly.type
_entity_poly.pdbx_seq_one_letter_code
_entity_poly.pdbx_strand_id
1 'polypeptide(L)'
;MIKLELTVREAMNLATSWAYNNDVELYHKIVNAFEMELGVNQNRTVTITGGMTLDNRIACIKAIRLHTGWGLKESKDWTDCLVGGWHYDKFVPAKSGAKQSITLKTPEAAEALLRDLVGLGCEGYLS
;
A
#
# COMPACT_ATOMS: atom_id res chain seq x y z
N MET A 1 -20.41 2.82 18.22
CA MET A 1 -18.98 2.67 18.59
C MET A 1 -18.81 3.14 20.02
N ILE A 2 -18.18 2.34 20.88
CA ILE A 2 -17.79 2.74 22.24
C ILE A 2 -16.41 3.39 22.14
N LYS A 3 -16.22 4.58 22.74
CA LYS A 3 -14.90 5.18 22.93
C LYS A 3 -14.36 4.77 24.30
N LEU A 4 -13.17 4.18 24.31
CA LEU A 4 -12.43 3.85 25.53
C LEU A 4 -11.25 4.80 25.63
N GLU A 5 -11.21 5.58 26.70
CA GLU A 5 -10.05 6.39 27.06
C GLU A 5 -9.18 5.58 28.03
N LEU A 6 -7.96 5.25 27.60
CA LEU A 6 -6.99 4.46 28.36
C LEU A 6 -5.66 5.18 28.34
N THR A 7 -4.92 5.12 29.45
CA THR A 7 -3.51 5.51 29.47
C THR A 7 -2.66 4.50 28.69
N VAL A 8 -1.46 4.92 28.26
CA VAL A 8 -0.50 4.04 27.57
C VAL A 8 -0.21 2.77 28.38
N ARG A 9 -0.08 2.90 29.70
CA ARG A 9 0.16 1.79 30.62
C ARG A 9 -1.00 0.80 30.63
N GLU A 10 -2.23 1.29 30.69
CA GLU A 10 -3.43 0.44 30.70
C GLU A 10 -3.62 -0.27 29.37
N ALA A 11 -3.41 0.42 28.25
CA ALA A 11 -3.45 -0.18 26.92
C ALA A 11 -2.43 -1.31 26.75
N MET A 12 -1.19 -1.12 27.22
CA MET A 12 -0.14 -2.14 27.14
C MET A 12 -0.39 -3.32 28.09
N ASN A 13 -0.92 -3.07 29.30
CA ASN A 13 -1.33 -4.14 30.21
C ASN A 13 -2.49 -4.96 29.64
N LEU A 14 -3.45 -4.31 28.99
CA LEU A 14 -4.55 -4.97 28.30
C LEU A 14 -4.04 -5.82 27.13
N ALA A 15 -3.17 -5.27 26.30
CA ALA A 15 -2.56 -5.97 25.17
C ALA A 15 -1.78 -7.22 25.61
N THR A 16 -0.95 -7.10 26.64
CA THR A 16 -0.09 -8.21 27.13
C THR A 16 -0.86 -9.27 27.90
N SER A 17 -1.88 -8.88 28.70
CA SER A 17 -2.75 -9.85 29.38
C SER A 17 -3.63 -10.64 28.42
N TRP A 18 -4.02 -10.06 27.29
CA TRP A 18 -4.80 -10.74 26.25
C TRP A 18 -3.95 -11.59 25.31
N ALA A 19 -2.71 -11.19 25.04
CA ALA A 19 -1.75 -12.02 24.28
C ALA A 19 -1.52 -13.39 24.95
N TYR A 20 -1.61 -13.46 26.29
CA TYR A 20 -1.55 -14.72 27.04
C TYR A 20 -2.74 -15.66 26.78
N ASN A 21 -3.88 -15.13 26.32
CA ASN A 21 -5.09 -15.87 26.00
C ASN A 21 -5.23 -16.22 24.50
N ASN A 22 -4.15 -16.16 23.72
CA ASN A 22 -4.08 -16.41 22.27
C ASN A 22 -4.86 -15.41 21.37
N ASP A 23 -5.37 -14.30 21.91
CA ASP A 23 -5.95 -13.23 21.08
C ASP A 23 -4.88 -12.17 20.76
N VAL A 24 -4.06 -12.49 19.76
CA VAL A 24 -2.94 -11.65 19.31
C VAL A 24 -3.43 -10.43 18.50
N GLU A 25 -4.70 -10.44 18.06
CA GLU A 25 -5.23 -9.40 17.17
C GLU A 25 -5.32 -8.05 17.90
N LEU A 26 -5.78 -8.04 19.15
CA LEU A 26 -5.87 -6.82 19.95
C LEU A 26 -4.48 -6.27 20.29
N TYR A 27 -3.53 -7.14 20.61
CA TYR A 27 -2.14 -6.77 20.84
C TYR A 27 -1.56 -6.06 19.61
N HIS A 28 -1.70 -6.65 18.42
CA HIS A 28 -1.21 -6.04 17.18
C HIS A 28 -1.89 -4.70 16.88
N LYS A 29 -3.20 -4.57 17.10
CA LYS A 29 -3.91 -3.29 16.89
C LYS A 29 -3.39 -2.19 17.80
N ILE A 30 -3.17 -2.49 19.09
CA ILE A 30 -2.67 -1.53 20.06
C ILE A 30 -1.23 -1.13 19.73
N VAL A 31 -0.36 -2.10 19.44
CA VAL A 31 1.03 -1.83 19.06
C VAL A 31 1.10 -1.01 17.77
N ASN A 32 0.37 -1.38 16.72
CA ASN A 32 0.34 -0.62 15.47
C ASN A 32 -0.16 0.83 15.68
N ALA A 33 -1.15 1.04 16.56
CA ALA A 33 -1.62 2.39 16.89
C ALA A 33 -0.51 3.22 17.55
N PHE A 34 0.26 2.63 18.48
CA PHE A 34 1.42 3.30 19.07
C PHE A 34 2.53 3.56 18.05
N GLU A 35 2.84 2.60 17.19
CA GLU A 35 3.86 2.79 16.15
C GLU A 35 3.49 3.90 15.17
N MET A 36 2.19 4.07 14.84
CA MET A 36 1.70 5.18 14.01
C MET A 36 1.87 6.53 14.73
N GLU A 37 1.41 6.64 15.98
CA GLU A 37 1.51 7.88 16.78
C GLU A 37 2.95 8.28 17.10
N LEU A 38 3.83 7.30 17.34
CA LEU A 38 5.25 7.51 17.57
C LEU A 38 6.04 7.74 16.27
N GLY A 39 5.39 7.65 15.10
CA GLY A 39 6.02 7.84 13.79
C GLY A 39 7.00 6.73 13.40
N VAL A 40 6.94 5.56 14.04
CA VAL A 40 7.77 4.38 13.75
C VAL A 40 7.21 3.62 12.53
N ASN A 41 5.88 3.54 12.43
CA ASN A 41 5.18 2.85 11.35
C ASN A 41 4.28 3.85 10.62
N GLN A 42 4.88 4.58 9.68
CA GLN A 42 4.18 5.56 8.84
C GLN A 42 3.87 5.00 7.45
N ASN A 43 3.74 3.68 7.37
CA ASN A 43 3.48 3.00 6.11
C ASN A 43 2.17 3.50 5.52
N ARG A 44 2.17 3.82 4.23
CA ARG A 44 0.98 4.26 3.49
C ARG A 44 0.80 3.41 2.25
N THR A 45 -0.44 3.00 2.01
CA THR A 45 -0.77 2.16 0.87
C THR A 45 -1.40 3.00 -0.23
N VAL A 46 -0.77 3.01 -1.40
CA VAL A 46 -1.31 3.59 -2.63
C VAL A 46 -2.08 2.49 -3.36
N THR A 47 -3.35 2.72 -3.64
CA THR A 47 -4.18 1.80 -4.43
C THR A 47 -4.56 2.45 -5.74
N ILE A 48 -4.18 1.83 -6.87
CA ILE A 48 -4.56 2.26 -8.20
C ILE A 48 -5.76 1.42 -8.67
N THR A 49 -6.79 2.09 -9.16
CA THR A 49 -8.08 1.50 -9.56
C THR A 49 -8.34 1.56 -11.06
N GLY A 50 -7.59 2.37 -11.80
CA GLY A 50 -7.81 2.57 -13.23
C GLY A 50 -6.82 3.54 -13.87
N GLY A 51 -7.05 3.84 -15.15
CA GLY A 51 -6.32 4.87 -15.92
C GLY A 51 -4.90 4.48 -16.38
N MET A 52 -4.35 3.35 -15.94
CA MET A 52 -3.10 2.83 -16.47
C MET A 52 -3.34 2.10 -17.80
N THR A 53 -2.65 2.51 -18.85
CA THR A 53 -2.73 2.01 -20.22
C THR A 53 -1.34 1.63 -20.72
N LEU A 54 -1.24 0.97 -21.88
CA LEU A 54 0.07 0.66 -22.47
C LEU A 54 0.89 1.91 -22.81
N ASP A 55 0.23 3.04 -23.10
CA ASP A 55 0.88 4.29 -23.50
C ASP A 55 1.56 5.00 -22.33
N ASN A 56 0.91 5.06 -21.16
CA ASN A 56 1.48 5.69 -19.96
C ASN A 56 2.28 4.72 -19.06
N ARG A 57 2.24 3.41 -19.36
CA ARG A 57 2.86 2.36 -18.54
C ARG A 57 4.35 2.58 -18.28
N ILE A 58 5.13 2.96 -19.29
CA ILE A 58 6.59 3.14 -19.12
C ILE A 58 6.88 4.27 -18.13
N ALA A 59 6.11 5.36 -18.20
CA ALA A 59 6.23 6.47 -17.25
C ALA A 59 5.81 6.04 -15.84
N CYS A 60 4.73 5.26 -15.71
CA CYS A 60 4.29 4.71 -14.43
C CYS A 60 5.34 3.79 -13.81
N ILE A 61 5.98 2.91 -14.60
CA ILE A 61 7.08 2.06 -14.15
C ILE A 61 8.25 2.91 -13.61
N LYS A 62 8.60 4.02 -14.28
CA LYS A 62 9.65 4.93 -13.80
C LYS A 62 9.28 5.58 -12.46
N ALA A 63 8.04 6.06 -12.33
CA ALA A 63 7.55 6.66 -11.08
C ALA A 63 7.55 5.65 -9.92
N ILE A 64 7.07 4.43 -10.16
CA ILE A 64 7.11 3.35 -9.17
C ILE A 64 8.54 3.10 -8.72
N ARG A 65 9.48 2.89 -9.65
CA ARG A 65 10.89 2.65 -9.32
C ARG A 65 11.52 3.78 -8.51
N LEU A 66 11.18 5.03 -8.80
CA LEU A 66 11.69 6.19 -8.11
C LEU A 66 11.29 6.21 -6.63
N HIS A 67 10.00 5.96 -6.35
CA HIS A 67 9.44 6.09 -5.00
C HIS A 67 9.56 4.81 -4.15
N THR A 68 9.65 3.64 -4.78
CA THR A 68 9.70 2.35 -4.07
C THR A 68 11.10 1.74 -3.99
N GLY A 69 12.01 2.19 -4.86
CA GLY A 69 13.33 1.57 -5.04
C GLY A 69 13.29 0.20 -5.72
N TRP A 70 12.13 -0.19 -6.29
CA TRP A 70 11.97 -1.50 -6.92
C TRP A 70 12.83 -1.68 -8.17
N GLY A 71 13.17 -2.94 -8.44
CA GLY A 71 13.78 -3.36 -9.69
C GLY A 71 12.83 -3.19 -10.87
N LEU A 72 13.39 -3.25 -12.09
CA LEU A 72 12.59 -3.19 -13.32
C LEU A 72 11.57 -4.32 -13.39
N LYS A 73 11.97 -5.54 -12.99
CA LYS A 73 11.10 -6.71 -12.99
C LYS A 73 9.89 -6.51 -12.06
N GLU A 74 10.13 -6.14 -10.82
CA GLU A 74 9.07 -5.94 -9.81
C GLU A 74 8.08 -4.86 -10.23
N SER A 75 8.58 -3.74 -10.74
CA SER A 75 7.75 -2.64 -11.21
C SER A 75 6.94 -3.01 -12.45
N LYS A 76 7.53 -3.81 -13.36
CA LYS A 76 6.84 -4.33 -14.53
C LYS A 76 5.73 -5.30 -14.12
N ASP A 77 6.05 -6.27 -13.27
CA ASP A 77 5.12 -7.30 -12.81
C ASP A 77 3.93 -6.67 -12.08
N TRP A 78 4.15 -5.60 -11.30
CA TRP A 78 3.08 -4.86 -10.63
C TRP A 78 2.17 -4.12 -11.61
N THR A 79 2.72 -3.47 -12.64
CA THR A 79 1.91 -2.81 -13.69
C THR A 79 1.22 -3.79 -14.62
N ASP A 80 1.77 -4.99 -14.82
CA ASP A 80 1.12 -6.09 -15.56
C ASP A 80 -0.22 -6.47 -14.91
N CYS A 81 -0.39 -6.33 -13.59
CA CYS A 81 -1.67 -6.58 -12.92
C CYS A 81 -2.79 -5.61 -13.34
N LEU A 82 -2.44 -4.38 -13.72
CA LEU A 82 -3.40 -3.33 -14.07
C LEU A 82 -3.65 -3.24 -15.58
N VAL A 83 -2.63 -3.47 -16.40
CA VAL A 83 -2.70 -3.30 -17.86
C VAL A 83 -2.77 -4.64 -18.60
N GLY A 84 -2.23 -5.70 -17.99
CA GLY A 84 -1.98 -6.96 -18.66
C GLY A 84 -0.54 -7.09 -19.13
N GLY A 85 -0.17 -8.32 -19.48
CA GLY A 85 1.20 -8.69 -19.82
C GLY A 85 1.28 -9.70 -20.95
N TRP A 86 2.47 -9.84 -21.52
CA TRP A 86 2.76 -10.86 -22.52
C TRP A 86 3.00 -12.21 -21.84
N HIS A 87 2.23 -13.22 -22.26
CA HIS A 87 2.42 -14.61 -21.86
C HIS A 87 2.78 -15.43 -23.10
N TYR A 88 4.03 -15.88 -23.17
CA TYR A 88 4.60 -16.58 -24.32
C TYR A 88 4.45 -15.77 -25.61
N ASP A 89 3.47 -16.11 -26.43
CA ASP A 89 3.21 -15.59 -27.78
C ASP A 89 2.01 -14.65 -27.85
N LYS A 90 1.27 -14.45 -26.75
CA LYS A 90 0.06 -13.61 -26.74
C LYS A 90 0.05 -12.58 -25.61
N PHE A 91 -0.53 -11.42 -25.92
CA PHE A 91 -0.84 -10.41 -24.92
C PHE A 91 -2.12 -10.80 -24.18
N VAL A 92 -2.06 -10.85 -22.85
CA VAL A 92 -3.22 -11.11 -22.00
C VAL A 92 -3.56 -9.80 -21.27
N PRO A 93 -4.68 -9.14 -21.60
CA PRO A 93 -5.09 -7.92 -20.91
C PRO A 93 -5.45 -8.22 -19.45
N ALA A 94 -5.28 -7.22 -18.59
CA ALA A 94 -5.73 -7.33 -17.21
C ALA A 94 -7.26 -7.53 -17.14
N LYS A 95 -7.72 -8.12 -16.04
CA LYS A 95 -9.16 -8.26 -15.79
C LYS A 95 -9.80 -6.88 -15.65
N SER A 96 -11.00 -6.70 -16.18
CA SER A 96 -11.76 -5.45 -16.02
C SER A 96 -11.95 -5.15 -14.53
N GLY A 97 -11.68 -3.89 -14.13
CA GLY A 97 -11.74 -3.46 -12.74
C GLY A 97 -10.59 -3.96 -11.86
N ALA A 98 -9.46 -4.36 -12.44
CA ALA A 98 -8.26 -4.70 -11.68
C ALA A 98 -7.83 -3.52 -10.80
N LYS A 99 -7.57 -3.83 -9.53
CA LYS A 99 -7.00 -2.90 -8.56
C LYS A 99 -5.70 -3.48 -8.08
N GLN A 100 -4.73 -2.61 -7.89
CA GLN A 100 -3.44 -3.03 -7.36
C GLN A 100 -2.94 -2.02 -6.35
N SER A 101 -2.48 -2.54 -5.22
CA SER A 101 -2.01 -1.75 -4.10
C SER A 101 -0.51 -1.91 -3.91
N ILE A 102 0.13 -0.87 -3.39
CA ILE A 102 1.53 -0.88 -3.01
C ILE A 102 1.70 -0.10 -1.71
N THR A 103 2.39 -0.70 -0.73
CA THR A 103 2.66 -0.07 0.56
C THR A 103 4.07 0.50 0.56
N LEU A 104 4.19 1.79 0.83
CA LEU A 104 5.45 2.51 0.97
C LEU A 104 5.70 2.81 2.45
N LYS A 105 6.99 2.96 2.79
CA LYS A 105 7.43 3.12 4.18
C LYS A 105 7.15 4.49 4.77
N THR A 106 7.10 5.52 3.92
CA THR A 106 6.90 6.89 4.33
C THR A 106 5.66 7.46 3.65
N PRO A 107 4.90 8.32 4.35
CA PRO A 107 3.70 8.91 3.82
C PRO A 107 4.02 9.86 2.66
N GLU A 108 5.15 10.58 2.73
CA GLU A 108 5.59 11.50 1.68
C GLU A 108 5.88 10.75 0.37
N ALA A 109 6.49 9.57 0.45
CA ALA A 109 6.76 8.76 -0.75
C ALA A 109 5.46 8.21 -1.36
N ALA A 110 4.50 7.82 -0.51
CA ALA A 110 3.20 7.35 -0.98
C ALA A 110 2.39 8.48 -1.65
N GLU A 111 2.38 9.67 -1.06
CA GLU A 111 1.74 10.86 -1.62
C GLU A 111 2.39 11.30 -2.92
N ALA A 112 3.73 11.34 -2.97
CA ALA A 112 4.46 11.69 -4.18
C ALA A 112 4.21 10.67 -5.30
N LEU A 113 4.21 9.37 -4.99
CA LEU A 113 3.88 8.32 -5.94
C LEU A 113 2.46 8.47 -6.48
N LEU A 114 1.46 8.66 -5.61
CA LEU A 114 0.08 8.83 -6.06
C LEU A 114 -0.05 10.08 -6.94
N ARG A 115 0.58 11.21 -6.55
CA ARG A 115 0.55 12.45 -7.33
C ARG A 115 1.15 12.24 -8.74
N ASP A 116 2.28 11.57 -8.83
CA ASP A 116 2.94 11.31 -10.11
C ASP A 116 2.11 10.36 -10.98
N LEU A 117 1.56 9.29 -10.40
CA LEU A 117 0.70 8.35 -11.14
C LEU A 117 -0.59 9.02 -11.63
N VAL A 118 -1.22 9.85 -10.80
CA VAL A 118 -2.41 10.64 -11.19
C VAL A 118 -2.05 11.66 -12.28
N GLY A 119 -0.89 12.31 -12.18
CA GLY A 119 -0.36 13.20 -13.22
C GLY A 119 -0.11 12.51 -14.56
N LEU A 120 0.11 11.19 -14.54
CA LEU A 120 0.25 10.33 -15.73
C LEU A 120 -1.10 9.76 -16.23
N GLY A 121 -2.22 10.14 -15.61
CA GLY A 121 -3.56 9.73 -15.99
C GLY A 121 -4.09 8.47 -15.29
N CYS A 122 -3.43 8.00 -14.21
CA CYS A 122 -3.97 6.93 -13.38
C CYS A 122 -5.02 7.45 -12.38
N GLU A 123 -5.89 6.55 -11.93
CA GLU A 123 -6.87 6.80 -10.87
C GLU A 123 -6.53 5.96 -9.64
N GLY A 124 -6.56 6.57 -8.45
CA GLY A 124 -6.22 5.86 -7.22
C GLY A 124 -6.41 6.70 -5.96
N TYR A 125 -6.16 6.07 -4.80
CA TYR A 125 -6.28 6.69 -3.48
C TYR A 125 -5.23 6.17 -2.50
N LEU A 126 -5.05 6.90 -1.39
CA LEU A 126 -4.22 6.50 -0.25
C LEU A 126 -5.09 5.86 0.84
N SER A 127 -4.55 4.83 1.49
CA SER A 127 -5.08 4.22 2.72
C SER A 127 -3.95 3.99 3.71
#